data_AF-A0A377XF61-F1
#
_entry.id   AF-A0A377XF61-F1
#
_cell.length_a   1.000
_cell.length_b   1.000
_cell.length_c   1.000
_cell.angle_alpha   90.00
_cell.angle_beta   90.00
_cell.angle_gamma   90.00
#
_symmetry.space_group_name_H-M   'P 1'
#
loop_
_entity.id
_entity.type
_entity.pdbx_description
1 polymer ?
#
loop_
_entity_poly.entity_id
_entity_poly.type
_entity_poly.pdbx_seq_one_letter_code
_entity_poly.pdbx_strand_id
1 'polypeptide(L)'
;MAVIEGGGTIYGMYVIESLNQTKTEFFASGEARKIEFSLGLKRVDESLSEMFGSLSDQLSSLQDSAAAAVGNIRSTVGGLLQ
;
A
#
# COMPACT_ATOMS: atom_id res chain seq x y z
N MET A 1 -1.95 12.77 -4.09
CA MET A 1 -2.96 13.82 -4.36
C MET A 1 -4.22 13.43 -3.61
N ALA A 2 -4.73 14.28 -2.72
CA ALA A 2 -5.89 13.98 -1.88
C ALA A 2 -7.19 14.21 -2.68
N VAL A 3 -8.12 13.26 -2.60
CA VAL A 3 -9.47 13.45 -3.14
C VAL A 3 -10.24 14.30 -2.12
N ILE A 4 -10.67 15.48 -2.55
CA ILE A 4 -11.49 16.40 -1.75
C ILE A 4 -12.88 16.41 -2.39
N GLU A 5 -13.84 15.76 -1.73
CA GLU A 5 -15.26 15.91 -2.05
C GLU A 5 -15.72 17.32 -1.64
N GLY A 6 -16.60 17.96 -2.41
CA GLY A 6 -17.14 19.30 -2.12
C GLY A 6 -17.90 19.44 -0.79
N GLY A 7 -18.06 18.35 -0.02
CA GLY A 7 -18.59 18.32 1.35
C GLY A 7 -17.52 18.35 2.46
N GLY A 8 -16.21 18.35 2.13
CA GLY A 8 -15.13 18.52 3.10
C GLY A 8 -14.53 17.24 3.69
N THR A 9 -14.96 16.05 3.24
CA THR A 9 -14.38 14.78 3.70
C THR A 9 -13.19 14.39 2.81
N ILE A 10 -12.01 14.27 3.42
CA ILE A 10 -10.79 13.76 2.78
C ILE A 10 -10.71 12.27 3.07
N TYR A 11 -10.93 11.43 2.05
CA TYR A 11 -11.00 9.98 2.24
C TYR A 11 -9.63 9.27 2.24
N GLY A 12 -8.54 9.96 1.84
CA GLY A 12 -7.18 9.40 1.76
C GLY A 12 -6.70 9.16 0.33
N MET A 13 -5.77 8.21 0.14
CA MET A 13 -5.22 7.86 -1.18
C MET A 13 -6.08 6.81 -1.89
N TYR A 14 -6.62 7.19 -3.04
CA TYR A 14 -7.40 6.32 -3.91
C TYR A 14 -6.81 6.34 -5.32
N VAL A 15 -6.80 5.17 -5.96
CA VAL A 15 -6.53 5.04 -7.39
C VAL A 15 -7.85 4.96 -8.15
N ILE A 16 -7.92 5.66 -9.27
CA ILE A 16 -9.01 5.52 -10.23
C ILE A 16 -8.80 4.21 -10.99
N GLU A 17 -9.68 3.25 -10.79
CA GLU A 17 -9.66 1.97 -11.53
C GLU A 17 -10.45 2.05 -12.82
N SER A 18 -11.52 2.85 -12.85
CA SER A 18 -12.34 3.03 -14.04
C SER A 18 -13.00 4.39 -14.06
N LEU A 19 -13.12 4.93 -15.28
CA LEU A 19 -13.87 6.14 -15.56
C LEU A 19 -14.75 5.86 -16.78
N ASN A 20 -16.07 5.87 -16.59
CA ASN A 20 -17.03 5.84 -17.69
C ASN A 20 -17.72 7.19 -17.76
N GLN A 21 -17.77 7.80 -18.94
CA GLN A 21 -18.39 9.10 -19.15
C GLN A 21 -19.34 9.05 -20.34
N THR A 22 -20.59 9.44 -20.10
CA THR A 22 -21.62 9.53 -21.12
C THR A 22 -22.09 10.98 -21.23
N LYS A 23 -21.90 11.54 -22.42
CA LYS A 23 -22.32 12.91 -22.75
C LYS A 23 -23.67 12.86 -23.45
N THR A 24 -24.63 13.62 -22.94
CA THR A 24 -25.99 13.71 -23.47
C THR A 24 -26.41 15.16 -23.57
N GLU A 25 -27.48 15.41 -24.33
CA GLU A 25 -28.04 16.75 -24.59
C GLU A 25 -26.99 17.74 -25.11
N PHE A 26 -26.74 17.75 -26.42
CA PHE A 26 -25.76 18.65 -27.01
C PHE A 26 -26.40 20.00 -27.39
N PHE A 27 -25.66 21.09 -27.15
CA PHE A 27 -25.96 22.37 -27.79
C PHE A 27 -25.83 22.26 -29.31
N ALA A 28 -26.41 23.20 -30.05
CA ALA A 28 -26.21 23.31 -31.49
C ALA A 28 -24.72 23.51 -31.88
N SER A 29 -23.90 24.00 -30.95
CA SER A 29 -22.44 24.11 -31.07
C SER A 29 -21.70 22.78 -30.82
N GLY A 30 -22.39 21.71 -30.45
CA GLY A 30 -21.82 20.38 -30.18
C GLY A 30 -21.29 20.19 -28.75
N GLU A 31 -21.41 21.19 -27.88
CA GLU A 31 -21.02 21.07 -26.47
C GLU A 31 -22.08 20.28 -25.69
N ALA A 32 -21.67 19.35 -24.82
CA ALA A 32 -22.62 18.55 -24.04
C ALA A 32 -23.14 19.36 -22.84
N ARG A 33 -24.46 19.49 -22.72
CA ARG A 33 -25.15 20.11 -21.57
C ARG A 33 -25.16 19.20 -20.36
N LYS A 34 -25.21 17.89 -20.60
CA LYS A 34 -25.25 16.89 -19.55
C LYS A 34 -24.10 15.91 -19.71
N ILE A 35 -23.36 15.73 -18.63
CA ILE A 35 -22.27 14.77 -18.55
C ILE A 35 -22.55 13.88 -17.35
N GLU A 36 -22.97 12.65 -17.62
CA GLU A 36 -23.04 11.60 -16.61
C GLU A 36 -21.71 10.87 -16.60
N PHE A 37 -21.18 10.60 -15.41
CA PHE A 37 -19.97 9.80 -15.28
C PHE A 37 -20.08 8.87 -14.08
N SER A 38 -19.45 7.71 -14.21
CA SER A 38 -19.27 6.71 -13.17
C SER A 38 -17.78 6.53 -12.93
N LEU A 39 -17.36 6.69 -11.68
CA LEU A 39 -15.98 6.56 -11.24
C LEU A 39 -15.83 5.35 -10.32
N GLY A 40 -15.01 4.38 -10.70
CA GLY A 40 -14.60 3.29 -9.83
C GLY A 40 -13.32 3.67 -9.10
N LEU A 41 -13.39 3.72 -7.77
CA LEU A 41 -12.27 4.06 -6.90
C LEU A 41 -11.85 2.85 -6.06
N LYS A 42 -10.55 2.59 -6.01
CA LYS A 42 -9.97 1.62 -5.08
C LYS A 42 -9.10 2.32 -4.06
N ARG A 43 -9.35 2.01 -2.80
CA ARG A 43 -8.54 2.47 -1.69
C ARG A 43 -7.16 1.82 -1.78
N VAL A 44 -6.13 2.65 -1.76
CA VAL A 44 -4.76 2.17 -1.67
C VAL A 44 -4.42 2.12 -0.18
N ASP A 45 -4.61 0.95 0.41
CA ASP A 45 -4.14 0.69 1.76
C ASP A 45 -2.65 0.34 1.70
N GLU A 46 -1.82 1.32 2.06
CA GLU A 46 -0.36 1.23 2.15
C GLU A 46 0.10 0.15 3.16
N SER A 47 -0.83 -0.37 3.96
CA SER A 47 -0.61 -1.29 5.06
C SER A 47 -0.11 -2.68 4.65
N LEU A 48 -0.39 -3.19 3.44
CA LEU A 48 0.13 -4.51 3.08
C LEU A 48 1.65 -4.52 2.96
N SER A 49 2.24 -3.53 2.30
CA SER A 49 3.70 -3.45 2.14
C SER A 49 4.40 -3.21 3.48
N GLU A 50 3.81 -2.38 4.35
CA GLU A 50 4.32 -2.12 5.70
C GLU A 50 4.24 -3.36 6.60
N MET A 51 3.13 -4.13 6.53
CA MET A 51 3.00 -5.39 7.27
C MET A 51 4.01 -6.45 6.79
N PHE A 52 4.21 -6.60 5.48
CA PHE A 52 5.21 -7.52 4.94
C PHE A 52 6.64 -7.13 5.35
N GLY A 53 6.99 -5.83 5.30
CA GLY A 53 8.29 -5.33 5.79
C GLY A 53 8.50 -5.68 7.26
N SER A 54 7.52 -5.38 8.11
CA SER A 54 7.61 -5.67 9.54
C SER A 54 7.79 -7.16 9.87
N LEU A 55 7.18 -8.06 9.08
CA LEU A 55 7.29 -9.51 9.28
C LEU A 55 8.66 -10.04 8.81
N SER A 56 9.16 -9.56 7.68
CA SER A 56 10.49 -9.89 7.18
C SER A 56 11.59 -9.41 8.13
N ASP A 57 11.45 -8.20 8.68
CA ASP A 57 12.38 -7.64 9.67
C ASP A 57 12.36 -8.44 10.98
N GLN A 58 11.17 -8.81 11.45
CA GLN A 58 11.02 -9.67 12.62
C GLN A 58 11.67 -11.04 12.40
N LEU A 59 11.46 -11.67 11.24
CA LEU A 59 12.06 -12.97 10.90
C LEU A 59 13.59 -12.89 10.83
N SER A 60 14.14 -11.83 10.23
CA SER A 60 15.60 -11.60 10.20
C SER A 60 16.15 -11.46 11.62
N SER A 61 15.49 -10.67 12.47
CA SER A 61 15.96 -10.46 13.86
C SER A 61 15.97 -11.76 14.68
N LEU A 62 14.99 -12.65 14.45
CA LEU A 62 14.92 -13.97 15.06
C LEU A 62 16.04 -14.88 14.56
N GLN A 63 16.32 -14.88 13.25
CA GLN A 63 17.40 -15.66 12.66
C GLN A 63 18.77 -15.21 13.16
N ASP A 64 19.01 -13.90 13.23
CA ASP A 64 20.27 -13.31 13.72
C ASP A 64 20.49 -13.67 15.20
N SER A 65 19.43 -13.59 16.01
CA SER A 65 19.47 -13.97 17.42
C SER A 65 19.79 -15.46 17.60
N ALA A 66 19.19 -16.33 16.78
CA ALA A 66 19.47 -17.76 16.80
C ALA A 66 20.89 -18.08 16.32
N ALA A 67 21.36 -17.41 15.26
CA ALA A 67 22.71 -17.57 14.73
C ALA A 67 23.77 -17.12 15.76
N ALA A 68 23.53 -15.99 16.44
CA ALA A 68 24.39 -15.50 17.50
C ALA A 68 24.46 -16.48 18.69
N ALA A 69 23.33 -17.03 19.12
CA ALA A 69 23.30 -18.03 20.19
C ALA A 69 24.10 -19.29 19.83
N VAL A 70 23.94 -19.81 18.60
CA VAL A 70 24.69 -20.98 18.12
C VAL A 70 26.19 -20.67 17.97
N GLY A 71 26.55 -19.49 17.47
CA GLY A 71 27.95 -19.05 17.35
C GLY A 71 28.66 -18.93 18.70
N ASN A 72 27.96 -18.41 19.72
CA ASN A 72 28.49 -18.27 21.08
C ASN A 72 28.71 -19.62 21.77
N ILE A 73 27.79 -20.58 21.57
CA ILE A 73 27.93 -21.95 22.10
C ILE A 73 29.12 -22.65 21.42
N ARG A 74 29.25 -22.54 20.10
CA ARG A 74 30.38 -23.13 19.36
C ARG A 74 31.72 -22.55 19.80
N SER A 75 31.80 -21.25 20.04
CA SER A 75 33.04 -20.59 20.47
C SER A 75 33.44 -20.99 21.89
N THR A 76 32.47 -21.11 22.81
CA THR A 76 32.73 -21.53 24.19
C THR A 76 33.14 -23.00 24.28
N VAL A 77 32.49 -23.88 23.51
CA VAL A 77 32.85 -25.31 23.48
C VAL A 77 34.16 -25.54 22.72
N GLY A 78 34.40 -24.83 21.62
CA GLY A 78 35.65 -24.90 20.86
C GLY A 78 36.86 -24.40 21.65
N GLY A 79 36.71 -23.35 22.46
CA GLY A 79 37.77 -22.82 23.32
C GLY A 79 38.08 -23.66 24.56
N LEU A 80 37.21 -24.62 24.92
CA LEU A 80 37.42 -25.53 26.05
C LEU A 80 38.12 -26.84 25.64
N LEU A 81 38.17 -27.15 24.34
CA LEU A 81 38.78 -28.37 23.78
C LEU A 81 40.14 -28.13 23.11
N GLN A 82 40.71 -26.92 23.27
CA GLN A 82 42.04 -26.54 22.78
C GLN A 82 43.03 -26.35 23.92
#